data_AF-A0A956KKV7-F1
#
_entry.id   AF-A0A956KKV7-F1
#
_cell.length_a   1.000
_cell.length_b   1.000
_cell.length_c   1.000
_cell.angle_alpha   90.00
_cell.angle_beta   90.00
_cell.angle_gamma   90.00
#
_symmetry.space_group_name_H-M   'P 1'
#
loop_
_entity.id
_entity.type
_entity.pdbx_description
1 polymer ?
#
loop_
_entity_poly.entity_id
_entity_poly.type
_entity_poly.pdbx_seq_one_letter_code
_entity_poly.pdbx_strand_id
1 'polypeptide(L)'
;MFDRTRIFTNATARCMSLGLGLGLGLGASSGCLIFGLDCAAPWSEVETVDLGTTADMLAIAGGSEYDAFVLVGTGGTVAFVDLEQSSVSTPTNVPLRGVVGDDRTVVVGSGGLILSSDDRGASWEPRTSGTTDDLLAIARLYYFDNGALVTLTA
;
A
#
# COMPACT_ATOMS: atom_id res chain seq x y z
N MET A 1 -4.68 -18.33 10.10
CA MET A 1 -5.63 -18.07 11.21
C MET A 1 -5.03 -16.94 12.04
N PHE A 2 -5.43 -15.70 11.78
CA PHE A 2 -4.82 -14.51 12.38
C PHE A 2 -5.24 -14.36 13.84
N ASP A 3 -4.28 -14.08 14.72
CA ASP A 3 -4.51 -13.83 16.14
C ASP A 3 -5.07 -12.41 16.32
N ARG A 4 -6.28 -12.32 16.90
CA ARG A 4 -7.04 -11.09 17.12
C ARG A 4 -6.73 -10.54 18.50
N THR A 5 -5.53 -9.99 18.71
CA THR A 5 -5.15 -9.39 19.99
C THR A 5 -5.25 -7.86 19.92
N ARG A 6 -6.19 -7.30 20.69
CA ARG A 6 -6.50 -5.86 20.76
C ARG A 6 -5.32 -5.05 21.32
N ILE A 7 -4.95 -3.95 20.66
CA ILE A 7 -4.12 -2.89 21.26
C ILE A 7 -4.75 -1.51 20.99
N PHE A 8 -5.00 -0.76 22.05
CA PHE A 8 -5.39 0.65 21.99
C PHE A 8 -4.13 1.52 21.88
N THR A 9 -3.95 2.29 20.81
CA THR A 9 -3.17 3.54 20.87
C THR A 9 -3.73 4.61 19.95
N ASN A 10 -3.39 5.85 20.31
CA ASN A 10 -4.10 7.10 20.08
C ASN A 10 -3.92 7.68 18.65
N ALA A 11 -4.33 6.95 17.62
CA ALA A 11 -4.31 7.44 16.24
C ALA A 11 -5.68 8.03 15.88
N THR A 12 -5.75 9.35 15.70
CA THR A 12 -6.94 9.98 15.14
C THR A 12 -6.92 9.82 13.62
N ALA A 13 -7.80 8.97 13.10
CA ALA A 13 -8.10 8.93 11.69
C ALA A 13 -9.60 9.14 11.46
N ARG A 14 -9.93 9.77 10.33
CA ARG A 14 -11.29 10.07 9.90
C ARG A 14 -11.40 9.51 8.49
N CYS A 15 -12.29 8.55 8.30
CA CYS A 15 -12.60 7.97 6.99
C CYS A 15 -14.03 8.38 6.59
N MET A 16 -14.25 8.69 5.32
CA MET A 16 -15.57 8.80 4.72
C MET A 16 -15.49 8.18 3.33
N SER A 17 -16.34 7.19 3.07
CA SER A 17 -16.66 6.72 1.73
C SER A 17 -18.03 6.06 1.73
N LEU A 18 -18.78 6.26 0.63
CA LEU A 18 -20.10 5.70 0.43
C LEU A 18 -19.95 4.47 -0.47
N GLY A 19 -20.23 3.29 0.10
CA GLY A 19 -20.63 2.10 -0.66
C GLY A 19 -19.50 1.14 -1.03
N LEU A 20 -19.48 0.02 -0.28
CA LEU A 20 -18.87 -1.29 -0.59
C LEU A 20 -17.34 -1.36 -0.57
N GLY A 21 -16.80 -1.74 0.59
CA GLY A 21 -15.45 -2.27 0.79
C GLY A 21 -14.35 -1.22 0.79
N LEU A 22 -14.09 -0.60 1.94
CA LEU A 22 -12.92 0.28 2.09
C LEU A 22 -12.29 0.09 3.47
N GLY A 23 -11.21 -0.71 3.51
CA GLY A 23 -10.26 -0.74 4.60
C GLY A 23 -9.36 0.50 4.57
N LEU A 24 -9.25 1.23 5.69
CA LEU A 24 -8.25 2.31 5.83
C LEU A 24 -6.99 1.77 6.51
N GLY A 25 -5.95 1.47 5.73
CA GLY A 25 -4.65 1.04 6.26
C GLY A 25 -3.78 2.22 6.71
N LEU A 26 -3.37 2.24 7.99
CA LEU A 26 -2.36 3.16 8.51
C LEU A 26 -1.13 2.35 8.97
N GLY A 27 0.03 2.63 8.38
CA GLY A 27 1.30 2.06 8.81
C GLY A 27 1.89 2.85 9.97
N ALA A 28 2.21 2.18 11.07
CA ALA A 28 3.01 2.75 12.16
C ALA A 28 4.50 2.43 11.98
N SER A 29 5.38 3.17 12.65
CA SER A 29 6.85 3.05 12.62
C SER A 29 7.40 1.77 13.29
N SER A 30 6.63 0.68 13.31
CA SER A 30 6.98 -0.57 14.00
C SER A 30 6.57 -1.82 13.22
N GLY A 31 6.32 -1.71 11.90
CA GLY A 31 5.89 -2.84 11.08
C GLY A 31 4.45 -3.31 11.32
N CYS A 32 3.66 -2.57 12.10
CA CYS A 32 2.25 -2.86 12.31
C CYS A 32 1.37 -2.08 11.33
N LEU A 33 0.45 -2.78 10.69
CA LEU A 33 -0.64 -2.20 9.90
C LEU A 33 -1.94 -2.24 10.71
N ILE A 34 -2.64 -1.11 10.77
CA ILE A 34 -4.00 -1.01 11.32
C ILE A 34 -4.96 -0.76 10.18
N PHE A 35 -5.98 -1.60 10.01
CA PHE A 35 -7.11 -1.30 9.12
C PHE A 35 -8.47 -1.52 9.80
N GLY A 36 -9.46 -0.73 9.37
CA GLY A 36 -10.85 -0.88 9.77
C GLY A 36 -11.69 -1.23 8.55
N LEU A 37 -12.37 -2.39 8.60
CA LEU A 37 -13.11 -2.96 7.47
C LEU A 37 -14.49 -2.32 7.24
N ASP A 38 -14.98 -1.55 8.22
CA ASP A 38 -16.25 -0.84 8.16
C ASP A 38 -16.10 0.64 8.51
N CYS A 39 -16.28 1.51 7.53
CA CYS A 39 -16.26 2.97 7.73
C CYS A 39 -17.53 3.52 8.42
N ALA A 40 -18.56 2.68 8.62
CA ALA A 40 -19.85 3.04 9.21
C ALA A 40 -19.93 2.76 10.73
N ALA A 41 -19.08 1.88 11.27
CA ALA A 41 -18.98 1.64 12.71
C ALA A 41 -17.88 2.53 13.31
N PRO A 42 -18.03 3.04 14.55
CA PRO A 42 -16.90 3.62 15.27
C PRO A 42 -15.74 2.62 15.29
N TRP A 43 -14.51 3.11 15.47
CA TRP A 43 -13.20 2.40 15.52
C TRP A 43 -13.09 1.21 16.51
N SER A 44 -14.19 0.58 16.90
CA SER A 44 -14.26 -0.53 17.85
C SER A 44 -13.75 -1.86 17.32
N GLU A 45 -13.53 -1.99 16.01
CA GLU A 45 -13.03 -3.23 15.39
C GLU A 45 -11.84 -2.90 14.47
N VAL A 46 -10.73 -2.53 15.12
CA VAL A 46 -9.41 -2.39 14.47
C VAL A 46 -8.78 -3.78 14.39
N GLU A 47 -8.46 -4.22 13.18
CA GLU A 47 -7.60 -5.38 12.95
C GLU A 47 -6.14 -4.91 12.76
N THR A 48 -5.21 -5.65 13.36
CA THR A 48 -3.77 -5.39 13.26
C THR A 48 -3.08 -6.54 12.55
N VAL A 49 -2.24 -6.23 11.58
CA VAL A 49 -1.36 -7.21 10.93
C VAL A 49 0.09 -6.87 11.28
N ASP A 50 0.78 -7.84 11.89
CA ASP A 50 2.22 -7.79 12.08
C ASP A 50 2.91 -8.25 10.78
N LEU A 51 3.69 -7.35 10.18
CA LEU A 51 4.42 -7.63 8.95
C LEU A 51 5.75 -8.38 9.22
N GLY A 52 6.16 -8.54 10.47
CA GLY A 52 7.42 -9.22 10.82
C GLY A 52 8.66 -8.47 10.35
N THR A 53 8.55 -7.14 10.14
CA THR A 53 9.66 -6.27 9.72
C THR A 53 9.78 -5.08 10.67
N THR A 54 11.02 -4.61 10.87
CA THR A 54 11.32 -3.39 11.62
C THR A 54 11.49 -2.18 10.70
N ALA A 55 11.26 -2.33 9.40
CA ALA A 55 11.36 -1.23 8.45
C ALA A 55 10.24 -0.21 8.67
N ASP A 56 10.58 1.06 8.53
CA ASP A 56 9.59 2.14 8.53
C ASP A 56 8.83 2.09 7.21
N MET A 57 7.50 1.95 7.28
CA MET A 57 6.64 2.03 6.11
C MET A 57 6.38 3.49 5.77
N LEU A 58 6.69 3.89 4.54
CA LEU A 58 6.70 5.27 4.07
C LEU A 58 5.50 5.61 3.18
N ALA A 59 4.94 4.63 2.46
CA ALA A 59 3.74 4.82 1.65
C ALA A 59 2.91 3.54 1.58
N ILE A 60 1.60 3.72 1.33
CA ILE A 60 0.62 2.66 1.17
C ILE A 60 -0.29 2.96 -0.03
N ALA A 61 -0.65 1.93 -0.79
CA ALA A 61 -1.72 1.98 -1.78
C ALA A 61 -2.68 0.80 -1.55
N GLY A 62 -3.97 1.06 -1.71
CA GLY A 62 -5.02 0.03 -1.66
C GLY A 62 -5.56 -0.25 -3.07
N GLY A 63 -5.85 -1.52 -3.36
CA GLY A 63 -6.54 -1.95 -4.57
C GLY A 63 -8.05 -2.00 -4.34
N SER A 64 -8.83 -1.45 -5.27
CA SER A 64 -10.30 -1.38 -5.17
C SER A 64 -11.01 -2.73 -5.34
N GLU A 65 -10.33 -3.76 -5.87
CA GLU A 65 -10.96 -5.04 -6.21
C GLU A 65 -10.63 -6.20 -5.25
N TYR A 66 -9.65 -6.07 -4.36
CA TYR A 66 -9.11 -7.23 -3.62
C TYR A 66 -8.98 -7.06 -2.12
N ASP A 67 -9.46 -5.97 -1.52
CA ASP A 67 -9.18 -5.63 -0.12
C ASP A 67 -7.67 -5.79 0.21
N ALA A 68 -6.83 -5.48 -0.78
CA ALA A 68 -5.40 -5.72 -0.75
C ALA A 68 -4.66 -4.39 -0.70
N PHE A 69 -3.63 -4.34 0.14
CA PHE A 69 -2.77 -3.20 0.35
C PHE A 69 -1.34 -3.56 -0.03
N VAL A 70 -0.66 -2.61 -0.63
CA VAL A 70 0.79 -2.64 -0.80
C VAL A 70 1.41 -1.50 -0.02
N LEU A 71 2.44 -1.82 0.77
CA LEU A 71 3.21 -0.88 1.56
C LEU A 71 4.65 -0.89 1.08
N VAL A 72 5.28 0.27 1.11
CA VAL A 72 6.71 0.40 0.78
C VAL A 72 7.42 1.21 1.84
N GLY A 73 8.70 0.89 2.07
CA GLY A 73 9.43 1.46 3.19
C GLY A 73 10.95 1.54 3.05
N THR A 74 11.58 1.74 4.19
CA THR A 74 13.04 1.80 4.31
C THR A 74 13.68 0.44 3.95
N GLY A 75 14.96 0.46 3.58
CA GLY A 75 15.68 -0.75 3.16
C GLY A 75 15.11 -1.45 1.92
N GLY A 76 14.24 -0.77 1.16
CA GLY A 76 13.58 -1.33 -0.01
C GLY A 76 12.48 -2.33 0.31
N THR A 77 11.96 -2.32 1.54
CA THR A 77 10.88 -3.22 1.95
C THR A 77 9.60 -2.94 1.16
N VAL A 78 8.99 -4.01 0.68
CA VAL A 78 7.62 -4.03 0.15
C VAL A 78 6.83 -5.09 0.90
N ALA A 79 5.65 -4.71 1.39
CA ALA A 79 4.70 -5.63 2.01
C ALA A 79 3.40 -5.66 1.20
N PHE A 80 2.89 -6.86 0.94
CA PHE A 80 1.53 -7.05 0.44
C PHE A 80 0.69 -7.65 1.55
N VAL A 81 -0.52 -7.14 1.72
CA VAL A 81 -1.47 -7.59 2.75
C VAL A 81 -2.84 -7.67 2.11
N ASP A 82 -3.52 -8.79 2.26
CA ASP A 82 -4.94 -8.93 1.98
C ASP A 82 -5.65 -9.52 3.22
N LEU A 83 -6.93 -9.87 3.09
CA LEU A 83 -7.73 -10.41 4.19
C LEU A 83 -7.28 -11.82 4.65
N GLU A 84 -6.49 -12.52 3.84
CA GLU A 84 -6.15 -13.94 4.04
C GLU A 84 -4.65 -14.14 4.32
N GLN A 85 -3.79 -13.27 3.81
CA GLN A 85 -2.35 -13.43 3.82
C GLN A 85 -1.60 -12.09 3.80
N SER A 86 -0.37 -12.14 4.29
CA SER A 86 0.60 -11.06 4.19
C SER A 86 1.94 -11.61 3.73
N SER A 87 2.66 -10.87 2.89
CA SER A 87 4.01 -11.18 2.44
C SER A 87 4.91 -9.95 2.53
N VAL A 88 6.19 -10.16 2.80
CA VAL A 88 7.19 -9.09 2.86
C VAL A 88 8.42 -9.50 2.04
N SER A 89 8.91 -8.58 1.24
CA SER A 89 10.10 -8.75 0.40
C SER A 89 10.95 -7.48 0.37
N THR A 90 12.19 -7.60 -0.10
CA THR A 90 13.11 -6.49 -0.31
C THR A 90 13.74 -6.60 -1.71
N PRO A 91 13.01 -6.22 -2.77
CA PRO A 91 13.53 -6.30 -4.15
C PRO A 91 14.71 -5.36 -4.42
N THR A 92 14.94 -4.40 -3.52
CA THR A 92 16.06 -3.47 -3.54
C THR A 92 16.54 -3.22 -2.11
N ASN A 93 17.70 -2.59 -1.96
CA ASN A 93 18.23 -2.12 -0.67
C ASN A 93 18.09 -0.59 -0.51
N VAL A 94 17.43 0.08 -1.45
CA VAL A 94 17.22 1.53 -1.46
C VAL A 94 15.81 1.86 -0.95
N PRO A 95 15.61 2.92 -0.15
CA PRO A 95 14.28 3.30 0.32
C PRO A 95 13.30 3.54 -0.82
N LEU A 96 12.13 2.91 -0.71
CA LEU A 96 10.98 3.11 -1.57
C LEU A 96 10.04 4.11 -0.88
N ARG A 97 9.57 5.10 -1.63
CA ARG A 97 8.93 6.31 -1.09
C ARG A 97 7.52 6.53 -1.59
N GLY A 98 7.20 5.98 -2.76
CA GLY A 98 5.86 6.07 -3.33
C GLY A 98 5.44 4.73 -3.93
N VAL A 99 4.14 4.46 -3.86
CA VAL A 99 3.54 3.27 -4.45
C VAL A 99 2.17 3.61 -5.03
N VAL A 100 1.87 3.01 -6.18
CA VAL A 100 0.52 2.85 -6.72
C VAL A 100 0.30 1.37 -6.99
N GLY A 101 -0.91 0.88 -6.72
CA GLY A 101 -1.27 -0.52 -6.86
C GLY A 101 -2.72 -0.68 -7.33
N ASP A 102 -2.92 -1.70 -8.16
CA ASP A 102 -4.20 -2.25 -8.64
C ASP A 102 -3.84 -3.60 -9.30
N ASP A 103 -4.22 -3.87 -10.55
CA ASP A 103 -3.69 -5.00 -11.36
C ASP A 103 -2.17 -5.02 -11.48
N ARG A 104 -1.55 -3.82 -11.57
CA ARG A 104 -0.10 -3.63 -11.64
C ARG A 104 0.35 -2.74 -10.50
N THR A 105 1.39 -3.16 -9.79
CA THR A 105 2.03 -2.36 -8.76
C THR A 105 3.24 -1.64 -9.33
N VAL A 106 3.35 -0.34 -9.07
CA VAL A 106 4.54 0.45 -9.41
C VAL A 106 5.04 1.16 -8.16
N VAL A 107 6.32 1.00 -7.87
CA VAL A 107 7.00 1.63 -6.73
C VAL A 107 8.11 2.54 -7.23
N VAL A 108 8.30 3.65 -6.51
CA VAL A 108 9.35 4.63 -6.80
C VAL A 108 10.18 4.89 -5.56
N GLY A 109 11.46 5.20 -5.74
CA GLY A 109 12.38 5.38 -4.63
C GLY A 109 13.58 6.27 -4.93
N SER A 110 14.56 6.17 -4.05
CA SER A 110 15.76 7.03 -4.11
C SER A 110 16.62 6.69 -5.34
N GLY A 111 17.40 7.65 -5.83
CA GLY A 111 18.28 7.44 -6.99
C GLY A 111 17.55 7.23 -8.32
N GLY A 112 16.32 7.74 -8.46
CA GLY A 112 15.52 7.57 -9.67
C GLY A 112 14.95 6.16 -9.86
N LEU A 113 14.93 5.32 -8.83
CA LEU A 113 14.48 3.93 -8.94
C LEU A 113 12.99 3.84 -9.23
N ILE A 114 12.64 3.05 -10.26
CA ILE A 114 11.27 2.62 -10.55
C ILE A 114 11.27 1.10 -10.71
N LEU A 115 10.41 0.42 -9.96
CA LEU A 115 10.14 -1.01 -10.15
C LEU A 115 8.65 -1.22 -10.42
N SER A 116 8.32 -2.18 -11.27
CA SER A 116 6.94 -2.62 -11.50
C SER A 116 6.79 -4.12 -11.27
N SER A 117 5.61 -4.52 -10.80
CA SER A 117 5.23 -5.91 -10.59
C SER A 117 3.82 -6.14 -11.11
N ASP A 118 3.65 -7.26 -11.83
CA ASP A 118 2.38 -7.72 -12.40
C ASP A 118 1.83 -8.95 -11.65
N ASP A 119 2.49 -9.35 -10.54
CA ASP A 119 2.20 -10.58 -9.79
C ASP A 119 2.16 -10.34 -8.27
N ARG A 120 1.63 -9.18 -7.87
CA ARG A 120 1.49 -8.76 -6.46
C ARG A 120 2.82 -8.81 -5.69
N GLY A 121 3.88 -8.35 -6.35
CA GLY A 121 5.22 -8.20 -5.78
C GLY A 121 6.01 -9.48 -5.58
N ALA A 122 5.57 -10.60 -6.16
CA ALA A 122 6.37 -11.82 -6.18
C ALA A 122 7.62 -11.66 -7.06
N SER A 123 7.51 -10.88 -8.14
CA SER A 123 8.63 -10.48 -8.99
C SER A 123 8.58 -9.00 -9.36
N TRP A 124 9.75 -8.43 -9.66
CA TRP A 124 9.92 -7.00 -9.93
C TRP A 124 10.79 -6.76 -11.15
N GLU A 125 10.31 -5.89 -12.03
CA GLU A 125 11.01 -5.45 -13.22
C GLU A 125 11.45 -3.99 -13.09
N PRO A 126 12.72 -3.65 -13.36
CA PRO A 126 13.18 -2.27 -13.35
C PRO A 126 12.64 -1.48 -14.55
N ARG A 127 12.29 -0.22 -14.32
CA ARG A 127 11.85 0.73 -15.35
C ARG A 127 12.79 1.92 -15.40
N THR A 128 13.04 2.44 -16.60
CA THR A 128 13.88 3.64 -16.78
C THR A 128 13.10 4.89 -16.37
N SER A 129 13.66 5.68 -15.46
CA SER A 129 13.11 6.98 -15.03
C SER A 129 13.65 8.16 -15.81
N GLY A 130 14.87 8.04 -16.36
CA GLY A 130 15.58 9.15 -17.01
C GLY A 130 16.20 10.17 -16.05
N THR A 131 16.16 9.91 -14.74
CA THR A 131 16.79 10.75 -13.71
C THR A 131 17.49 9.90 -12.66
N THR A 132 18.44 10.49 -11.95
CA THR A 132 19.06 9.93 -10.74
C THR A 132 18.55 10.60 -9.47
N ASP A 133 17.62 11.55 -9.59
CA ASP A 133 17.02 12.24 -8.45
C ASP A 133 16.04 11.32 -7.71
N ASP A 134 15.87 11.56 -6.42
CA ASP A 134 14.92 10.81 -5.60
C ASP A 134 13.49 11.02 -6.08
N LEU A 135 12.80 9.91 -6.39
CA LEU A 135 11.37 9.93 -6.68
C LEU A 135 10.60 9.73 -5.38
N LEU A 136 9.95 10.80 -4.91
CA LEU A 136 9.34 10.85 -3.58
C LEU A 136 7.88 10.36 -3.53
N ALA A 137 7.16 10.46 -4.66
CA ALA A 137 5.76 10.08 -4.74
C ALA A 137 5.39 9.69 -6.18
N ILE A 138 4.35 8.88 -6.30
CA ILE A 138 3.73 8.50 -7.57
C ILE A 138 2.21 8.54 -7.40
N ALA A 139 1.50 8.95 -8.44
CA ALA A 139 0.04 8.99 -8.44
C ALA A 139 -0.48 8.45 -9.77
N ARG A 140 -1.59 7.72 -9.72
CA ARG A 140 -2.34 7.29 -10.90
C ARG A 140 -3.33 8.39 -11.26
N LEU A 141 -3.33 8.80 -12.51
CA LEU A 141 -4.33 9.73 -13.04
C LEU A 141 -5.51 8.93 -13.58
N TYR A 142 -6.71 9.34 -13.19
CA TYR A 142 -7.96 8.81 -13.71
C TYR A 142 -8.62 9.85 -14.61
N TYR A 143 -9.14 9.40 -15.75
CA TYR A 143 -9.91 10.24 -16.66
C TYR A 143 -11.40 9.88 -16.55
N PHE A 144 -12.25 10.90 -16.49
CA PHE A 144 -13.69 10.71 -16.53
C PHE A 144 -14.21 11.16 -17.89
N ASP A 145 -14.83 10.25 -18.63
CA ASP A 145 -15.51 10.56 -19.89
C ASP A 145 -17.02 10.45 -19.69
N ASN A 146 -17.76 11.52 -19.96
CA ASN A 146 -19.22 11.58 -19.83
C ASN A 146 -19.78 11.04 -18.48
N GLY A 147 -19.03 11.22 -17.39
CA GLY A 147 -19.42 10.77 -16.05
C GLY A 147 -19.07 9.31 -15.73
N ALA A 148 -18.42 8.58 -16.64
CA ALA A 148 -17.87 7.25 -16.40
C ALA A 148 -16.35 7.32 -16.18
N LEU A 149 -15.85 6.52 -15.22
CA LEU A 149 -14.41 6.32 -15.05
C LEU A 149 -13.88 5.55 -16.27
N VAL A 150 -12.87 6.11 -16.93
CA VAL A 150 -12.18 5.45 -18.06
C VAL A 150 -10.75 5.17 -17.63
N THR A 151 -10.39 3.88 -17.60
CA THR A 151 -9.02 3.44 -17.37
C THR A 151 -8.23 3.58 -18.66
N LEU A 152 -7.19 4.41 -18.66
CA LEU A 152 -6.22 4.45 -19.76
C LEU A 152 -5.39 3.17 -19.73
N THR A 153 -5.71 2.23 -20.62
CA THR A 153 -4.82 1.10 -20.90
C THR A 153 -3.74 1.59 -21.87
N ALA A 154 -2.48 1.53 -21.44
CA ALA A 154 -1.33 1.81 -22.30
C ALA A 154 -1.07 0.63 -23.27
#